data_AF-A0A382SQU7-F1
#
_entry.id   AF-A0A382SQU7-F1
#
_cell.length_a   1.000
_cell.length_b   1.000
_cell.length_c   1.000
_cell.angle_alpha   90.00
_cell.angle_beta   90.00
_cell.angle_gamma   90.00
#
_symmetry.space_group_name_H-M   'P 1'
#
loop_
_entity.id
_entity.type
_entity.pdbx_description
1 polymer ?
#
loop_
_entity_poly.entity_id
_entity_poly.type
_entity_poly.pdbx_seq_one_letter_code
_entity_poly.pdbx_strand_id
1 'polypeptide(L)'
;MKWIDQAAYACAAQWSKCYCVTVSANGIRFIKSIKVGQLVEITASLVHTGASSMHIYVVVKSGEATENTTSVANRCFITFMAVHAKDFAKQLDSDFTENIGFH
;
A
#
# COMPACT_ATOMS: atom_id res chain seq x y z
N MET A 1 9.49 4.63 3.57
CA MET A 1 8.06 4.29 3.36
C MET A 1 7.83 3.38 2.14
N LYS A 2 8.73 3.31 1.16
CA LYS A 2 8.56 2.50 -0.07
C LYS A 2 8.15 1.04 0.15
N TRP A 3 8.81 0.30 1.05
CA TRP A 3 8.50 -1.12 1.25
C TRP A 3 7.11 -1.38 1.82
N ILE A 4 6.61 -0.46 2.66
CA ILE A 4 5.26 -0.51 3.23
C ILE A 4 4.22 -0.43 2.11
N ASP A 5 4.39 0.53 1.21
CA ASP A 5 3.50 0.71 0.06
C ASP A 5 3.58 -0.47 -0.93
N GLN A 6 4.79 -0.98 -1.21
CA GLN A 6 4.97 -2.14 -2.10
C GLN A 6 4.31 -3.42 -1.56
N ALA A 7 4.47 -3.71 -0.26
CA ALA A 7 3.83 -4.88 0.36
C ALA A 7 2.30 -4.76 0.34
N ALA A 8 1.78 -3.57 0.61
CA ALA A 8 0.34 -3.32 0.57
C ALA A 8 -0.21 -3.37 -0.85
N TYR A 9 0.48 -2.78 -1.83
CA TYR A 9 0.13 -2.87 -3.25
C TYR A 9 0.10 -4.33 -3.72
N ALA A 10 1.10 -5.13 -3.36
CA ALA A 10 1.12 -6.55 -3.72
C ALA A 10 -0.10 -7.29 -3.18
N CYS A 11 -0.50 -7.01 -1.94
CA CYS A 11 -1.72 -7.57 -1.35
C CYS A 11 -2.98 -7.08 -2.06
N ALA A 12 -3.09 -5.77 -2.35
CA ALA A 12 -4.21 -5.18 -3.07
C ALA A 12 -4.39 -5.78 -4.47
N ALA A 13 -3.31 -5.81 -5.26
CA ALA A 13 -3.29 -6.35 -6.62
C ALA A 13 -3.53 -7.86 -6.64
N GLN A 14 -3.00 -8.59 -5.64
CA GLN A 14 -3.28 -10.02 -5.51
C GLN A 14 -4.76 -10.29 -5.25
N TRP A 15 -5.42 -9.44 -4.46
CA TRP A 15 -6.85 -9.56 -4.18
C TRP A 15 -7.71 -9.13 -5.37
N SER A 16 -7.50 -7.92 -5.90
CA SER A 16 -8.33 -7.32 -6.94
C SER A 16 -8.09 -7.89 -8.33
N LYS A 17 -6.94 -8.55 -8.57
CA LYS A 17 -6.45 -8.97 -9.90
C LYS A 17 -6.35 -7.81 -10.90
N CYS A 18 -6.28 -6.58 -10.41
CA CYS A 18 -6.25 -5.36 -11.20
C CYS A 18 -5.06 -4.50 -10.79
N TYR A 19 -4.76 -3.50 -11.64
CA TYR A 19 -3.89 -2.42 -11.23
C TYR A 19 -4.56 -1.64 -10.09
N CYS A 20 -3.76 -1.27 -9.09
CA CYS A 20 -4.25 -0.58 -7.89
C CYS A 20 -3.50 0.72 -7.68
N VAL A 21 -4.20 1.76 -7.25
CA VAL A 21 -3.60 3.04 -6.89
C VAL A 21 -3.74 3.29 -5.41
N THR A 22 -2.69 3.84 -4.79
CA THR A 22 -2.72 4.23 -3.38
C THR A 22 -3.53 5.51 -3.24
N VAL A 23 -4.62 5.47 -2.48
CA VAL A 23 -5.51 6.62 -2.25
C VAL A 23 -5.11 7.38 -0.99
N SER A 24 -4.82 6.66 0.09
CA SER A 24 -4.43 7.26 1.36
C SER A 24 -3.62 6.31 2.23
N ALA A 25 -2.77 6.89 3.09
CA ALA A 25 -2.06 6.19 4.15
C ALA A 25 -2.38 6.85 5.49
N ASN A 26 -3.01 6.10 6.39
CA ASN A 26 -3.56 6.60 7.65
C ASN A 26 -2.99 5.83 8.85
N GLY A 27 -3.10 6.44 10.03
CA GLY A 27 -2.82 5.77 11.30
C GLY A 27 -1.36 5.32 11.46
N ILE A 28 -0.42 5.96 10.78
CA ILE A 28 1.00 5.63 10.86
C ILE A 28 1.50 5.92 12.28
N ARG A 29 1.85 4.87 13.01
CA ARG A 29 2.40 4.96 14.37
C ARG A 29 3.79 4.34 14.39
N PHE A 30 4.81 5.16 14.59
CA PHE A 30 6.18 4.70 14.81
C PHE A 30 6.37 4.37 16.29
N ILE A 31 6.28 3.08 16.60
CA ILE A 31 6.38 2.55 17.98
C ILE A 31 7.85 2.41 18.38
N LYS A 32 8.70 1.98 17.44
CA LYS A 32 10.13 1.78 17.64
C LYS A 32 10.90 2.19 16.38
N SER A 33 12.09 2.75 16.58
CA SER A 33 13.02 3.06 15.49
C SER A 33 13.67 1.78 14.94
N ILE A 34 13.81 1.70 13.62
CA ILE A 34 14.50 0.60 12.93
C ILE A 34 15.95 1.02 12.72
N LYS A 35 16.90 0.24 13.25
CA LYS A 35 18.33 0.51 13.12
C LYS A 35 18.90 -0.09 11.84
N VAL A 36 19.99 0.48 11.34
CA VAL A 36 20.76 -0.09 10.22
C VAL A 36 21.26 -1.48 10.62
N GLY A 37 21.13 -2.44 9.71
CA GLY A 37 21.51 -3.85 9.94
C GLY A 37 20.40 -4.74 10.51
N GLN A 38 19.27 -4.17 10.94
CA GLN A 38 18.15 -4.97 11.43
C GLN A 38 17.39 -5.66 10.29
N LEU A 39 16.94 -6.89 10.55
CA LEU A 39 15.96 -7.58 9.74
C LEU A 39 14.61 -6.85 9.88
N VAL A 40 13.95 -6.65 8.75
CA VAL A 40 12.63 -6.01 8.69
C VAL A 40 11.64 -6.96 8.05
N GLU A 41 10.58 -7.29 8.78
CA GLU A 41 9.44 -8.05 8.26
C GLU A 41 8.25 -7.11 8.06
N ILE A 42 7.61 -7.21 6.91
CA ILE A 42 6.43 -6.41 6.58
C ILE A 42 5.31 -7.38 6.22
N THR A 43 4.22 -7.31 6.97
CA THR A 43 3.01 -8.10 6.71
C THR A 43 1.90 -7.15 6.32
N ALA A 44 1.35 -7.34 5.12
CA ALA A 44 0.16 -6.65 4.64
C ALA A 44 -1.03 -7.61 4.68
N SER A 45 -2.18 -7.14 5.15
CA SER A 45 -3.40 -7.93 5.23
C SER A 45 -4.61 -7.07 4.85
N LEU A 46 -5.43 -7.57 3.95
CA LEU A 46 -6.70 -6.95 3.61
C LEU A 46 -7.65 -7.05 4.80
N VAL A 47 -8.19 -5.91 5.25
CA VAL A 47 -9.08 -5.83 6.42
C VAL A 47 -10.49 -5.39 6.09
N HIS A 48 -10.68 -4.63 5.01
CA HIS A 48 -11.99 -4.19 4.56
C HIS A 48 -11.99 -3.90 3.06
N THR A 49 -13.11 -4.13 2.39
CA THR A 49 -13.30 -3.86 0.97
C THR A 49 -14.61 -3.10 0.76
N GLY A 50 -14.55 -2.00 0.01
CA GLY A 50 -15.72 -1.34 -0.56
C GLY A 50 -16.00 -1.83 -1.98
N ALA A 51 -16.66 -0.99 -2.79
CA ALA A 51 -16.97 -1.31 -4.19
C ALA A 51 -15.70 -1.44 -5.05
N SER A 52 -14.80 -0.44 -4.96
CA SER A 52 -13.48 -0.44 -5.62
C SER A 52 -12.33 -0.20 -4.64
N SER A 53 -12.64 0.13 -3.38
CA SER A 53 -11.65 0.42 -2.35
C SER A 53 -11.25 -0.82 -1.55
N MET A 54 -10.01 -0.85 -1.11
CA MET A 54 -9.42 -1.90 -0.29
C MET A 54 -8.61 -1.26 0.83
N HIS A 55 -8.99 -1.52 2.07
CA HIS A 55 -8.23 -1.12 3.24
C HIS A 55 -7.30 -2.25 3.65
N ILE A 56 -6.01 -1.93 3.72
CA ILE A 56 -4.95 -2.87 4.03
C ILE A 56 -4.29 -2.43 5.32
N TYR A 57 -4.25 -3.34 6.27
CA TYR A 57 -3.48 -3.18 7.50
C TYR A 57 -2.06 -3.67 7.26
N VAL A 58 -1.08 -2.83 7.60
CA VAL A 58 0.34 -3.15 7.46
C VAL A 58 1.01 -3.13 8.83
N VAL A 59 1.68 -4.23 9.14
CA VAL A 59 2.51 -4.38 10.33
C VAL A 59 3.96 -4.49 9.91
N VAL A 60 4.79 -3.59 10.42
CA VAL A 60 6.24 -3.63 10.25
C VAL A 60 6.86 -4.09 11.57
N LYS A 61 7.62 -5.18 11.51
CA LYS A 61 8.44 -5.65 12.62
C LYS A 61 9.91 -5.49 12.30
N SER A 62 10.72 -5.25 13.33
CA SER A 62 12.18 -5.29 13.21
C SER A 62 12.83 -6.01 14.38
N GLY A 63 13.97 -6.63 14.09
CA GLY A 63 14.79 -7.40 15.04
C GLY A 63 16.21 -7.60 14.51
N GLU A 64 17.09 -8.13 15.35
CA GLU A 64 18.45 -8.51 14.93
C GLU A 64 18.38 -9.74 14.04
N ALA A 65 19.11 -9.76 12.92
CA ALA A 65 19.04 -10.86 11.96
C ALA A 65 19.58 -12.20 12.52
N THR A 66 20.40 -12.13 13.57
CA THR A 66 20.96 -13.30 14.27
C THR A 66 20.01 -13.86 15.33
N GLU A 67 18.95 -13.14 15.68
CA GLU A 67 18.00 -13.52 16.70
C GLU A 67 16.64 -13.89 16.09
N ASN A 68 15.93 -14.83 16.70
CA ASN A 68 14.57 -15.19 16.27
C ASN A 68 13.49 -14.27 16.88
N THR A 69 13.86 -13.11 17.41
CA THR A 69 12.92 -12.19 18.06
C THR A 69 12.74 -10.93 17.21
N THR A 70 11.48 -10.62 16.91
CA THR A 70 11.11 -9.38 16.23
C THR A 70 10.08 -8.62 17.05
N SER A 71 10.15 -7.29 16.97
CA SER A 71 9.28 -6.37 17.71
C SER A 71 8.58 -5.43 16.73
N VAL A 72 7.36 -5.01 17.05
CA VAL A 72 6.60 -4.12 16.16
C VAL A 72 7.25 -2.73 16.14
N ALA A 73 7.66 -2.30 14.96
CA ALA A 73 8.24 -0.98 14.72
C ALA A 73 7.18 0.02 14.25
N ASN A 74 6.29 -0.40 13.35
CA ASN A 74 5.24 0.46 12.82
C ASN A 74 3.94 -0.32 12.54
N ARG A 75 2.82 0.37 12.71
CA ARG A 75 1.51 -0.06 12.21
C ARG A 75 0.89 1.07 11.43
N CYS A 76 0.23 0.74 10.33
CA CYS A 76 -0.54 1.69 9.55
C CYS A 76 -1.66 1.01 8.77
N PHE A 77 -2.57 1.84 8.26
CA PHE A 77 -3.60 1.43 7.32
C PHE A 77 -3.37 2.15 6.00
N ILE A 78 -3.47 1.43 4.89
CA ILE A 78 -3.35 2.00 3.55
C ILE A 78 -4.60 1.63 2.78
N THR A 79 -5.18 2.64 2.13
CA THR A 79 -6.34 2.44 1.28
C THR A 79 -5.89 2.43 -0.17
N PHE A 80 -6.17 1.34 -0.86
CA PHE A 80 -5.98 1.19 -2.30
C PHE A 80 -7.32 1.27 -3.02
N MET A 81 -7.29 1.68 -4.28
CA MET A 81 -8.40 1.58 -5.20
C MET A 81 -8.01 0.70 -6.37
N ALA A 82 -8.81 -0.32 -6.65
CA ALA A 82 -8.67 -1.11 -7.87
C ALA A 82 -9.14 -0.28 -9.05
N VAL A 83 -8.31 -0.18 -10.07
CA VAL A 83 -8.64 0.52 -11.31
C VAL A 83 -8.78 -0.51 -12.41
N HIS A 84 -9.98 -0.62 -12.97
CA HIS A 84 -10.18 -1.40 -14.18
C HIS A 84 -9.44 -0.70 -15.32
N ALA A 85 -8.59 -1.42 -16.05
CA ALA A 85 -7.77 -0.85 -17.12
C ALA A 85 -8.60 -0.10 -18.19
N LYS A 86 -9.86 -0.51 -18.42
CA LYS A 86 -10.80 0.17 -19.32
C LYS A 86 -11.26 1.53 -18.80
N ASP A 87 -11.42 1.67 -17.50
CA ASP A 87 -11.93 2.90 -16.88
C ASP A 87 -10.79 3.90 -16.65
N PHE A 88 -9.58 3.42 -16.37
CA PHE A 88 -8.39 4.26 -16.27
C PHE A 88 -8.02 4.94 -17.59
N ALA A 89 -8.02 4.18 -18.70
CA ALA A 89 -7.69 4.73 -20.01
C ALA A 89 -8.72 5.81 -20.42
N LYS A 90 -10.02 5.56 -20.20
CA LYS A 90 -11.07 6.55 -20.47
C LYS A 90 -10.95 7.80 -19.59
N GLN A 91 -10.60 7.64 -18.32
CA GLN A 91 -10.47 8.77 -17.41
C GLN A 91 -9.21 9.59 -17.71
N LEU A 92 -8.10 8.93 -18.06
CA LEU A 92 -6.91 9.61 -18.57
C LEU A 92 -7.23 10.36 -19.87
N ASP A 93 -7.85 9.71 -20.86
CA ASP A 93 -8.22 10.37 -22.13
C ASP A 93 -9.13 11.58 -21.88
N SER A 94 -10.11 11.46 -20.96
CA SER A 94 -10.98 12.56 -20.55
C SER A 94 -10.20 13.68 -19.86
N ASP A 95 -9.32 13.37 -18.90
CA ASP A 95 -8.48 14.34 -18.21
C ASP A 95 -7.48 15.03 -19.16
N PHE A 96 -6.94 14.29 -20.14
CA PHE A 96 -6.10 14.84 -21.21
C PHE A 96 -6.86 15.86 -22.06
N THR A 97 -8.13 15.56 -22.37
CA THR A 97 -8.99 16.42 -23.18
C THR A 97 -9.48 17.65 -22.41
N GLU A 98 -9.83 17.49 -21.13
CA GLU A 98 -10.47 18.55 -20.33
C GLU A 98 -9.47 19.49 -19.63
N ASN A 99 -8.28 19.01 -19.23
CA ASN A 99 -7.37 19.79 -18.39
C ASN A 99 -6.04 20.21 -19.05
N ILE A 100 -5.64 19.59 -20.17
CA ILE A 100 -4.34 19.86 -20.82
C ILE A 100 -4.43 20.20 -22.31
N GLY A 101 -5.64 20.28 -22.87
CA GLY A 101 -5.92 21.05 -24.08
C GLY A 101 -5.16 20.61 -25.35
N PHE A 102 -4.95 19.31 -25.54
CA PHE A 102 -4.53 18.78 -26.83
C PHE A 102 -5.76 18.24 -27.57
N HIS A 103 -6.16 18.94 -28.63
CA HIS A 103 -6.99 18.40 -29.71
C HIS A 103 -6.10 17.81 -30.80
#